data_AF-A0A1J4S0H0-F1
#
_entry.id   AF-A0A1J4S0H0-F1
#
_cell.length_a   1.000
_cell.length_b   1.000
_cell.length_c   1.000
_cell.angle_alpha   90.00
_cell.angle_beta   90.00
_cell.angle_gamma   90.00
#
_symmetry.space_group_name_H-M   'P 1'
#
loop_
_entity.id
_entity.type
_entity.pdbx_description
1 polymer ?
#
loop_
_entity_poly.entity_id
_entity_poly.type
_entity_poly.pdbx_seq_one_letter_code
_entity_poly.pdbx_strand_id
1 'polypeptide(L)'
;MVEQRPKGAYREQAQPLVRAAVLYSTVSADQADALARWGLGCFGDVIAGESRADCNSSDILPPGLPAELLRAFSTAAGDPETLRLVSPIDHLNYVTAPVQIHYGTWDGAERSGTPPEWSIKLFNAFLEAEKPVKLVAYEGQRHSFIGEAWYQPKVEATVRFFDQYVKNAPPKADATNREALSAWTGCKLQRSEYYE
;
A
#
# COMPACT_ATOMS: atom_id res chain seq x y z
N MET A 1 -46.05 -24.55 21.18
CA MET A 1 -46.03 -23.52 20.12
C MET A 1 -44.66 -22.89 20.14
N VAL A 2 -43.82 -23.24 19.16
CA VAL A 2 -42.48 -22.65 18.98
C VAL A 2 -42.61 -21.66 17.84
N GLU A 3 -42.50 -20.39 18.17
CA GLU A 3 -42.61 -19.29 17.23
C GLU A 3 -41.43 -19.34 16.25
N GLN A 4 -41.75 -19.61 14.98
CA GLN A 4 -40.76 -19.65 13.90
C GLN A 4 -40.31 -18.22 13.62
N ARG A 5 -39.01 -17.92 13.83
CA ARG A 5 -38.42 -16.67 13.36
C ARG A 5 -38.54 -16.60 11.84
N PRO A 6 -38.91 -15.44 11.27
CA PRO A 6 -39.00 -15.30 9.82
C PRO A 6 -37.61 -15.45 9.19
N LYS A 7 -37.49 -16.40 8.26
CA LYS A 7 -36.36 -16.49 7.32
C LYS A 7 -36.46 -15.31 6.36
N GLY A 8 -35.72 -14.24 6.62
CA GLY A 8 -35.70 -13.09 5.72
C GLY A 8 -35.23 -11.79 6.34
N ALA A 9 -34.22 -11.83 7.21
CA ALA A 9 -33.48 -10.61 7.51
C ALA A 9 -32.37 -10.51 6.47
N TYR A 10 -32.59 -9.69 5.44
CA TYR A 10 -31.49 -9.12 4.66
C TYR A 10 -30.46 -8.63 5.67
N ARG A 11 -29.25 -9.22 5.67
CA ARG A 11 -28.11 -8.56 6.33
C ARG A 11 -27.98 -7.24 5.59
N GLU A 12 -28.36 -6.16 6.26
CA GLU A 12 -27.97 -4.80 5.90
C GLU A 12 -26.48 -4.89 5.54
N GLN A 13 -26.17 -4.75 4.25
CA GLN A 13 -24.80 -4.90 3.78
C GLN A 13 -24.03 -3.73 4.40
N ALA A 14 -23.31 -4.03 5.49
CA ALA A 14 -22.50 -3.05 6.19
C ALA A 14 -21.67 -2.31 5.15
N GLN A 15 -21.72 -0.97 5.20
CA GLN A 15 -20.93 -0.16 4.29
C GLN A 15 -19.47 -0.61 4.39
N PRO A 16 -18.73 -0.73 3.26
CA PRO A 16 -17.33 -1.05 3.33
C PRO A 16 -16.65 0.03 4.17
N LEU A 17 -15.92 -0.40 5.21
CA LEU A 17 -15.25 0.51 6.15
C LEU A 17 -14.30 1.46 5.42
N VAL A 18 -13.71 1.00 4.30
CA VAL A 18 -12.85 1.78 3.42
C VAL A 18 -13.48 1.85 2.02
N ARG A 19 -13.65 3.06 1.50
CA ARG A 19 -14.24 3.33 0.18
C ARG A 19 -13.22 3.64 -0.91
N ALA A 20 -12.03 4.11 -0.53
CA ALA A 20 -10.92 4.42 -1.41
C ALA A 20 -9.64 4.55 -0.57
N ALA A 21 -8.47 4.26 -1.15
CA ALA A 21 -7.18 4.46 -0.49
C ALA A 21 -6.19 5.18 -1.42
N VAL A 22 -5.37 6.06 -0.84
CA VAL A 22 -4.28 6.74 -1.55
C VAL A 22 -2.98 6.41 -0.83
N LEU A 23 -2.02 5.90 -1.58
CA LEU A 23 -0.69 5.54 -1.12
C LEU A 23 0.32 6.52 -1.71
N TYR A 24 1.25 6.99 -0.89
CA TYR A 24 2.24 8.00 -1.24
C TYR A 24 3.64 7.46 -0.95
N SER A 25 4.53 7.46 -1.95
CA SER A 25 5.92 7.03 -1.87
C SER A 25 6.09 5.79 -0.98
N THR A 26 5.45 4.70 -1.40
CA THR A 26 5.31 3.52 -0.54
C THR A 26 6.66 2.86 -0.27
N VAL A 27 6.93 2.57 1.00
CA VAL A 27 7.83 1.48 1.37
C VAL A 27 7.37 0.20 0.64
N SER A 28 8.29 -0.71 0.30
CA SER A 28 7.91 -1.93 -0.40
C SER A 28 6.83 -2.69 0.39
N ALA A 29 5.81 -3.16 -0.34
CA ALA A 29 4.81 -4.08 0.18
C ALA A 29 5.33 -5.53 0.26
N ASP A 30 6.58 -5.76 -0.15
CA ASP A 30 7.32 -6.99 0.07
C ASP A 30 8.44 -6.74 1.09
N GLN A 31 8.32 -7.35 2.26
CA GLN A 31 9.25 -7.17 3.36
C GLN A 31 10.68 -7.59 2.99
N ALA A 32 10.85 -8.55 2.07
CA ALA A 32 12.17 -8.96 1.61
C ALA A 32 12.91 -7.81 0.89
N ASP A 33 12.20 -6.97 0.13
CA ASP A 33 12.81 -5.82 -0.55
C ASP A 33 13.31 -4.77 0.47
N ALA A 34 12.50 -4.51 1.50
CA ALA A 34 12.84 -3.55 2.55
C ALA A 34 14.10 -4.00 3.31
N LEU A 35 14.15 -5.28 3.69
CA LEU A 35 15.32 -5.87 4.35
C LEU A 35 16.55 -5.90 3.44
N ALA A 36 16.39 -6.21 2.15
CA ALA A 36 17.50 -6.20 1.20
C ALA A 36 18.11 -4.80 1.02
N ARG A 37 17.29 -3.75 1.05
CA ARG A 37 17.76 -2.36 0.90
C ARG A 37 18.33 -1.79 2.20
N TRP A 38 17.57 -1.91 3.29
CA TRP A 38 17.84 -1.18 4.53
C TRP A 38 18.49 -2.03 5.61
N GLY A 39 18.30 -3.35 5.57
CA GLY A 39 18.81 -4.29 6.58
C GLY A 39 17.90 -4.41 7.80
N LEU A 40 18.38 -5.15 8.80
CA LEU A 40 17.64 -5.56 10.00
C LEU A 40 17.41 -4.47 11.06
N GLY A 41 17.91 -3.25 10.83
CA GLY A 41 17.93 -2.20 11.86
C GLY A 41 19.27 -1.98 12.52
N CYS A 42 19.35 -0.88 13.27
CA CYS A 42 20.50 -0.50 14.07
C CYS A 42 20.43 -1.13 15.47
N PHE A 43 21.50 -1.83 15.87
CA PHE A 43 21.66 -2.27 17.25
C PHE A 43 22.21 -1.13 18.13
N GLY A 44 21.58 -0.91 19.28
CA GLY A 44 22.06 0.03 20.30
C GLY A 44 21.17 1.26 20.51
N ASP A 45 21.67 2.19 21.34
CA ASP A 45 21.01 3.47 21.61
C ASP A 45 21.34 4.46 20.48
N VAL A 46 20.33 4.84 19.68
CA VAL A 46 20.48 5.79 18.56
C VAL A 46 20.26 7.24 19.02
N ILE A 47 20.06 7.49 20.32
CA ILE A 47 19.75 8.82 20.86
C ILE A 47 20.98 9.77 20.89
N ALA A 48 22.15 9.34 20.43
CA ALA A 48 23.30 10.23 20.21
C ALA A 48 23.71 10.31 18.72
N GLY A 49 23.04 11.16 17.94
CA GLY A 49 23.48 11.58 16.60
C GLY A 49 22.84 10.82 15.42
N GLU A 50 21.51 10.82 15.36
CA GLU A 50 20.52 10.12 14.50
C GLU A 50 20.77 9.95 12.98
N SER A 51 21.96 9.55 12.53
CA SER A 51 22.10 8.86 11.26
C SER A 51 23.31 7.94 11.30
N ARG A 52 23.05 6.65 11.34
CA ARG A 52 24.08 5.62 11.16
C ARG A 52 24.04 5.16 9.71
N ALA A 53 25.10 5.43 8.96
CA ALA A 53 25.18 5.05 7.55
C ALA A 53 25.27 3.52 7.36
N ASP A 54 25.62 2.78 8.41
CA ASP A 54 25.87 1.35 8.41
C ASP A 54 24.64 0.47 8.69
N CYS A 55 23.49 1.04 9.04
CA CYS A 55 22.27 0.28 9.37
C CYS A 55 20.98 1.05 9.03
N ASN A 56 19.81 0.41 9.18
CA ASN A 56 18.53 1.10 9.05
C ASN A 56 18.22 1.85 10.35
N SER A 57 18.37 3.18 10.38
CA SER A 57 18.12 3.98 11.59
C SER A 57 16.64 4.11 11.96
N SER A 58 15.72 3.73 11.08
CA SER A 58 14.28 3.69 11.37
C SER A 58 13.86 2.44 12.15
N ASP A 59 14.69 1.40 12.18
CA ASP A 59 14.48 0.19 12.97
C ASP A 59 15.57 0.09 14.04
N ILE A 60 15.22 0.20 15.31
CA ILE A 60 16.17 0.16 16.42
C ILE A 60 15.98 -1.13 17.21
N LEU A 61 17.08 -1.86 17.43
CA LEU A 61 17.16 -3.00 18.33
C LEU A 61 17.86 -2.55 19.62
N PRO A 62 17.11 -2.32 20.72
CA PRO A 62 17.67 -1.83 21.97
C PRO A 62 18.75 -2.76 22.53
N PRO A 63 19.80 -2.22 23.17
CA PRO A 63 20.89 -3.02 23.72
C PRO A 63 20.46 -3.92 24.90
N GLY A 64 19.36 -3.58 25.57
CA GLY A 64 18.79 -4.36 26.67
C GLY A 64 17.82 -5.46 26.24
N LEU A 65 17.62 -5.69 24.93
CA LEU A 65 16.67 -6.70 24.46
C LEU A 65 17.18 -8.10 24.87
N PRO A 66 16.33 -8.95 25.50
CA PRO A 66 16.69 -10.33 25.79
C PRO A 66 17.25 -11.07 24.56
N ALA A 67 18.31 -11.84 24.76
CA ALA A 67 19.01 -12.53 23.67
C ALA A 67 18.08 -13.47 22.88
N GLU A 68 17.04 -14.00 23.50
CA GLU A 68 16.01 -14.80 22.83
C GLU A 68 15.16 -13.99 21.85
N LEU A 69 14.81 -12.74 22.18
CA LEU A 69 14.05 -11.86 21.29
C LEU A 69 14.90 -11.40 20.12
N LEU A 70 16.20 -11.12 20.35
CA LEU A 70 17.14 -10.81 19.27
C LEU A 70 17.26 -11.96 18.28
N ARG A 71 17.40 -13.20 18.79
CA ARG A 71 17.43 -14.39 17.94
C ARG A 71 16.11 -14.58 17.19
N ALA A 72 14.97 -14.47 17.87
CA ALA A 72 13.66 -14.62 17.24
C ALA A 72 13.46 -13.60 16.11
N PHE A 73 13.84 -12.33 16.33
CA PHE A 73 13.79 -11.30 15.30
C PHE A 73 14.68 -11.62 14.10
N SER A 74 15.94 -11.96 14.32
CA SER A 74 16.86 -12.32 13.23
C SER A 74 16.42 -13.57 12.47
N THR A 75 15.88 -14.57 13.16
CA THR A 75 15.32 -15.78 12.53
C THR A 75 14.09 -15.43 11.69
N ALA A 76 13.15 -14.67 12.23
CA ALA A 76 11.94 -14.25 11.52
C ALA A 76 12.28 -13.43 10.25
N ALA A 77 13.25 -12.52 10.34
CA ALA A 77 13.64 -11.69 9.22
C ALA A 77 14.47 -12.42 8.15
N GLY A 78 14.98 -13.62 8.45
CA GLY A 78 15.66 -14.49 7.49
C GLY A 78 14.80 -15.63 6.95
N ASP A 79 13.56 -15.80 7.45
CA ASP A 79 12.68 -16.90 7.08
C ASP A 79 11.71 -16.49 5.95
N PRO A 80 11.79 -17.09 4.75
CA PRO A 80 10.95 -16.70 3.62
C PRO A 80 9.45 -16.85 3.88
N GLU A 81 9.03 -17.84 4.67
CA GLU A 81 7.62 -18.03 5.00
C GLU A 81 7.12 -16.92 5.90
N THR A 82 7.88 -16.57 6.94
CA THR A 82 7.58 -15.43 7.81
C THR A 82 7.51 -14.12 7.02
N LEU A 83 8.48 -13.87 6.13
CA LEU A 83 8.48 -12.67 5.29
C LEU A 83 7.22 -12.59 4.43
N ARG A 84 6.84 -13.69 3.77
CA ARG A 84 5.59 -13.78 3.00
C ARG A 84 4.34 -13.53 3.85
N LEU A 85 4.32 -14.01 5.10
CA LEU A 85 3.18 -13.81 6.01
C LEU A 85 3.00 -12.35 6.41
N VAL A 86 4.09 -11.58 6.54
CA VAL A 86 4.03 -10.16 6.94
C VAL A 86 4.01 -9.19 5.76
N SER A 87 4.35 -9.62 4.54
CA SER A 87 4.35 -8.81 3.32
C SER A 87 2.92 -8.46 2.86
N PRO A 88 2.49 -7.18 2.87
CA PRO A 88 1.15 -6.80 2.41
C PRO A 88 0.82 -7.18 0.96
N ILE A 89 1.83 -7.32 0.09
CA ILE A 89 1.65 -7.70 -1.31
C ILE A 89 1.04 -9.10 -1.48
N ASP A 90 1.18 -9.99 -0.49
CA ASP A 90 0.61 -11.34 -0.50
C ASP A 90 -0.84 -11.39 0.02
N HIS A 91 -1.39 -10.24 0.44
CA HIS A 91 -2.69 -10.12 1.09
C HIS A 91 -3.66 -9.18 0.35
N LEU A 92 -3.37 -8.89 -0.94
CA LEU A 92 -4.19 -7.98 -1.75
C LEU A 92 -5.63 -8.48 -1.96
N ASN A 93 -5.88 -9.78 -1.77
CA ASN A 93 -7.22 -10.36 -1.81
C ASN A 93 -8.18 -9.69 -0.80
N TYR A 94 -7.67 -9.21 0.35
CA TYR A 94 -8.45 -8.50 1.36
C TYR A 94 -8.76 -7.04 1.00
N VAL A 95 -8.10 -6.47 -0.02
CA VAL A 95 -8.38 -5.11 -0.46
C VAL A 95 -9.71 -5.07 -1.22
N THR A 96 -10.67 -4.32 -0.69
CA THR A 96 -12.02 -4.17 -1.26
C THR A 96 -12.27 -2.80 -1.87
N ALA A 97 -11.31 -1.88 -1.77
CA ALA A 97 -11.44 -0.50 -2.20
C ALA A 97 -10.45 -0.20 -3.35
N PRO A 98 -10.80 0.72 -4.26
CA PRO A 98 -9.85 1.23 -5.25
C PRO A 98 -8.67 1.93 -4.58
N VAL A 99 -7.48 1.75 -5.16
CA VAL A 99 -6.22 2.30 -4.66
C VAL A 99 -5.59 3.23 -5.68
N GLN A 100 -5.09 4.39 -5.25
CA GLN A 100 -4.25 5.27 -6.06
C GLN A 100 -2.85 5.33 -5.44
N ILE A 101 -1.81 5.06 -6.21
CA ILE A 101 -0.41 5.00 -5.78
C ILE A 101 0.34 6.16 -6.42
N HIS A 102 1.06 6.94 -5.62
CA HIS A 102 1.89 8.06 -6.06
C HIS A 102 3.36 7.79 -5.72
N TYR A 103 4.28 8.08 -6.64
CA TYR A 103 5.71 7.97 -6.37
C TYR A 103 6.54 8.99 -7.17
N GLY A 104 7.66 9.40 -6.60
CA GLY A 104 8.64 10.23 -7.29
C GLY A 104 9.64 9.38 -8.08
N THR A 105 9.99 9.75 -9.31
CA THR A 105 10.90 8.94 -10.15
C THR A 105 12.33 8.88 -9.61
N TRP A 106 12.70 9.78 -8.69
CA TRP A 106 14.04 9.87 -8.09
C TRP A 106 14.06 9.49 -6.60
N ASP A 107 12.96 8.94 -6.08
CA ASP A 107 12.81 8.59 -4.66
C ASP A 107 13.86 7.56 -4.20
N GLY A 108 14.25 6.63 -5.07
CA GLY A 108 15.29 5.64 -4.80
C GLY A 108 16.74 6.13 -4.85
N ALA A 109 16.99 7.41 -5.19
CA ALA A 109 18.34 7.94 -5.41
C ALA A 109 19.19 7.99 -4.13
N GLU A 110 18.57 8.06 -2.97
CA GLU A 110 19.22 7.95 -1.66
C GLU A 110 18.88 6.62 -1.03
N ARG A 111 19.84 6.01 -0.29
CA ARG A 111 19.63 4.71 0.36
C ARG A 111 18.38 4.70 1.26
N SER A 112 18.10 5.81 1.96
CA SER A 112 16.94 6.00 2.83
C SER A 112 15.60 6.18 2.10
N GLY A 113 15.62 6.47 0.80
CA GLY A 113 14.40 6.66 0.01
C GLY A 113 13.78 5.34 -0.48
N THR A 114 12.59 5.45 -1.07
CA THR A 114 11.77 4.33 -1.53
C THR A 114 11.83 4.22 -3.06
N PRO A 115 12.56 3.26 -3.64
CA PRO A 115 12.74 3.17 -5.09
C PRO A 115 11.40 3.06 -5.86
N PRO A 116 11.28 3.73 -7.03
CA PRO A 116 10.10 3.64 -7.90
C PRO A 116 9.60 2.22 -8.17
N GLU A 117 10.53 1.27 -8.26
CA GLU A 117 10.29 -0.12 -8.55
C GLU A 117 9.36 -0.76 -7.51
N TRP A 118 9.36 -0.28 -6.26
CA TRP A 118 8.46 -0.77 -5.22
C TRP A 118 7.00 -0.38 -5.48
N SER A 119 6.76 0.86 -5.90
CA SER A 119 5.42 1.31 -6.28
C SER A 119 4.92 0.62 -7.55
N ILE A 120 5.81 0.39 -8.52
CA ILE A 120 5.51 -0.33 -9.77
C ILE A 120 5.21 -1.81 -9.48
N LYS A 121 6.00 -2.46 -8.62
CA LYS A 121 5.78 -3.86 -8.19
C LYS A 121 4.42 -4.02 -7.52
N LEU A 122 4.07 -3.12 -6.59
CA LEU A 122 2.76 -3.15 -5.93
C LEU A 122 1.60 -2.90 -6.92
N PHE A 123 1.76 -1.95 -7.85
CA PHE A 123 0.77 -1.71 -8.90
C PHE A 123 0.52 -2.96 -9.76
N ASN A 124 1.58 -3.64 -10.20
CA ASN A 124 1.46 -4.87 -10.97
C ASN A 124 0.77 -5.98 -10.17
N ALA A 125 1.11 -6.15 -8.89
CA ALA A 125 0.43 -7.12 -8.03
C ALA A 125 -1.07 -6.81 -7.84
N PHE A 126 -1.46 -5.53 -7.76
CA PHE A 126 -2.88 -5.17 -7.76
C PHE A 126 -3.58 -5.53 -9.08
N LEU A 127 -2.92 -5.32 -10.23
CA LEU A 127 -3.47 -5.71 -11.54
C LEU A 127 -3.63 -7.23 -11.64
N GLU A 128 -2.62 -7.99 -11.21
CA GLU A 128 -2.64 -9.47 -11.19
C GLU A 128 -3.75 -10.01 -10.26
N ALA A 129 -4.02 -9.33 -9.15
CA ALA A 129 -5.10 -9.64 -8.23
C ALA A 129 -6.49 -9.11 -8.69
N GLU A 130 -6.58 -8.57 -9.91
CA GLU A 130 -7.79 -7.99 -10.50
C GLU A 130 -8.44 -6.90 -9.63
N LYS A 131 -7.61 -6.12 -8.93
CA LYS A 131 -8.06 -5.03 -8.05
C LYS A 131 -8.00 -3.68 -8.77
N PRO A 132 -8.97 -2.78 -8.54
CA PRO A 132 -8.95 -1.45 -9.12
C PRO A 132 -7.80 -0.63 -8.54
N VAL A 133 -6.84 -0.28 -9.38
CA VAL A 133 -5.66 0.48 -8.98
C VAL A 133 -5.29 1.54 -10.03
N LYS A 134 -4.73 2.66 -9.59
CA LYS A 134 -4.13 3.69 -10.45
C LYS A 134 -2.73 4.03 -9.95
N LEU A 135 -1.78 4.18 -10.86
CA LEU A 135 -0.42 4.63 -10.58
C LEU A 135 -0.21 6.06 -11.13
N VAL A 136 0.48 6.91 -10.38
CA VAL A 136 0.82 8.28 -10.77
C VAL A 136 2.29 8.54 -10.44
N ALA A 137 3.10 8.77 -11.48
CA ALA A 137 4.51 9.09 -11.35
C ALA A 137 4.73 10.61 -11.34
N TYR A 138 5.74 11.06 -10.59
CA TYR A 138 6.14 12.46 -10.50
C TYR A 138 7.61 12.60 -10.89
N GLU A 139 7.86 13.12 -12.09
CA GLU A 139 9.20 13.22 -12.65
C GLU A 139 10.13 14.10 -11.79
N GLY A 140 11.36 13.63 -11.57
CA GLY A 140 12.40 14.29 -10.78
C GLY A 140 12.12 14.38 -9.27
N GLN A 141 10.97 13.90 -8.79
CA GLN A 141 10.62 13.98 -7.37
C GLN A 141 11.30 12.88 -6.56
N ARG A 142 11.67 13.21 -5.33
CA ARG A 142 12.20 12.28 -4.30
C ARG A 142 11.08 11.81 -3.37
N HIS A 143 11.44 11.24 -2.21
CA HIS A 143 10.50 10.78 -1.18
C HIS A 143 9.54 11.87 -0.69
N SER A 144 10.05 13.10 -0.55
CA SER A 144 9.24 14.29 -0.25
C SER A 144 9.13 15.11 -1.52
N PHE A 145 7.92 15.22 -2.08
CA PHE A 145 7.73 16.06 -3.27
C PHE A 145 7.89 17.53 -2.88
N ILE A 146 8.51 18.30 -3.77
CA ILE A 146 8.81 19.71 -3.56
C ILE A 146 8.13 20.56 -4.63
N GLY A 147 7.76 21.79 -4.26
CA GLY A 147 7.18 22.77 -5.17
C GLY A 147 5.84 22.33 -5.78
N GLU A 148 5.64 22.63 -7.06
CA GLU A 148 4.38 22.41 -7.77
C GLU A 148 3.94 20.95 -7.79
N ALA A 149 4.88 19.99 -7.78
CA ALA A 149 4.56 18.56 -7.77
C ALA A 149 3.72 18.14 -6.56
N TRP A 150 3.87 18.82 -5.42
CA TRP A 150 3.06 18.58 -4.23
C TRP A 150 1.64 19.13 -4.38
N TYR A 151 1.52 20.41 -4.75
CA TYR A 151 0.26 21.14 -4.64
C TYR A 151 -0.69 20.89 -5.81
N GLN A 152 -0.21 20.82 -7.05
CA GLN A 152 -1.11 20.71 -8.20
C GLN A 152 -1.35 19.26 -8.66
N PRO A 153 -0.36 18.49 -9.14
CA PRO A 153 -0.65 17.17 -9.68
C PRO A 153 -0.92 16.12 -8.60
N LYS A 154 -0.40 16.25 -7.37
CA LYS A 154 -0.64 15.27 -6.28
C LYS A 154 -1.93 15.52 -5.53
N VAL A 155 -2.10 16.70 -4.95
CA VAL A 155 -3.32 17.02 -4.18
C VAL A 155 -4.55 16.96 -5.07
N GLU A 156 -4.52 17.51 -6.29
CA GLU A 156 -5.69 17.44 -7.16
C GLU A 156 -6.02 16.02 -7.62
N ALA A 157 -5.02 15.18 -7.93
CA ALA A 157 -5.26 13.79 -8.28
C ALA A 157 -5.90 13.02 -7.12
N THR A 158 -5.43 13.27 -5.89
CA THR A 158 -5.99 12.72 -4.65
C THR A 158 -7.45 13.16 -4.46
N VAL A 159 -7.74 14.46 -4.62
CA VAL A 159 -9.10 15.02 -4.46
C VAL A 159 -10.03 14.45 -5.51
N ARG A 160 -9.65 14.42 -6.79
CA ARG A 160 -10.45 13.83 -7.87
C ARG A 160 -10.76 12.36 -7.60
N PHE A 161 -9.79 11.61 -7.06
CA PHE A 161 -9.97 10.21 -6.71
C PHE A 161 -10.99 10.02 -5.58
N PHE A 162 -10.89 10.80 -4.51
CA PHE A 162 -11.88 10.74 -3.42
C PHE A 162 -13.25 11.29 -3.82
N ASP A 163 -13.31 12.31 -4.69
CA ASP A 163 -14.58 12.79 -5.23
C ASP A 163 -15.28 11.66 -5.99
N GLN A 164 -14.55 10.90 -6.82
CA GLN A 164 -15.10 9.77 -7.56
C GLN A 164 -15.58 8.62 -6.65
N TYR A 165 -14.74 8.16 -5.73
CA TYR A 165 -14.99 6.91 -5.00
C TYR A 165 -15.56 7.07 -3.59
N VAL A 166 -15.62 8.30 -3.07
CA VAL A 166 -16.16 8.59 -1.73
C VAL A 166 -17.34 9.54 -1.79
N LYS A 167 -17.21 10.72 -2.42
CA LYS A 167 -18.28 11.73 -2.43
C LYS A 167 -19.38 11.41 -3.43
N ASN A 168 -19.00 11.04 -4.65
CA ASN A 168 -19.92 10.83 -5.78
C ASN A 168 -20.16 9.34 -6.08
N ALA A 169 -19.68 8.45 -5.20
CA ALA A 169 -19.91 7.03 -5.37
C ALA A 169 -21.42 6.75 -5.35
N PRO A 170 -21.96 6.03 -6.35
CA PRO A 170 -23.37 5.67 -6.35
C PRO A 170 -23.68 4.85 -5.08
N PRO A 171 -24.89 4.98 -4.49
CA PRO A 171 -25.35 4.04 -3.47
C PRO A 171 -25.17 2.62 -4.02
N LYS A 172 -24.53 1.71 -3.26
CA LYS A 172 -24.15 0.40 -3.80
C LYS A 172 -25.35 -0.27 -4.47
N ALA A 173 -25.18 -0.65 -5.74
CA ALA A 173 -26.09 -1.58 -6.37
C ALA A 173 -26.00 -2.93 -5.67
N ASP A 174 -27.15 -3.58 -5.54
CA ASP A 174 -27.20 -4.95 -5.08
C ASP A 174 -26.29 -5.85 -5.93
N ALA A 175 -25.77 -6.91 -5.32
CA ALA A 175 -24.90 -7.87 -5.99
C ALA A 175 -25.58 -8.62 -7.16
N THR A 176 -26.85 -8.33 -7.44
CA THR A 176 -27.61 -8.87 -8.57
C THR A 176 -27.49 -8.02 -9.84
N ASN A 177 -26.94 -6.80 -9.77
CA ASN A 177 -26.87 -5.91 -10.92
C ASN A 177 -25.45 -5.81 -11.51
N ARG A 178 -25.16 -6.65 -12.52
CA ARG A 178 -23.85 -6.74 -13.21
C ARG A 178 -23.42 -5.42 -13.88
N GLU A 179 -24.35 -4.54 -14.23
CA GLU A 179 -24.05 -3.24 -14.84
C GLU A 179 -23.41 -2.26 -13.85
N ALA A 180 -23.80 -2.30 -12.58
CA ALA A 180 -23.21 -1.43 -11.56
C ALA A 180 -21.81 -1.88 -11.12
N LEU A 181 -21.51 -3.19 -11.19
CA LEU A 181 -20.15 -3.70 -11.08
C LEU A 181 -19.27 -3.17 -12.23
N SER A 182 -19.80 -3.12 -13.46
CA SER A 182 -19.06 -2.54 -14.60
C SER A 182 -18.84 -1.02 -14.49
N ALA A 183 -19.75 -0.30 -13.81
CA ALA A 183 -19.59 1.12 -13.50
C ALA A 183 -18.58 1.37 -12.37
N TRP A 184 -18.48 0.46 -11.39
CA TRP A 184 -17.42 0.47 -10.37
C TRP A 184 -16.05 0.14 -10.97
N THR A 185 -15.98 -0.78 -11.93
CA THR A 185 -14.79 -1.07 -12.73
C THR A 185 -14.66 -0.11 -13.91
N GLY A 186 -15.09 1.15 -13.79
CA GLY A 186 -14.94 2.18 -14.84
C GLY A 186 -13.49 2.39 -15.34
N CYS A 187 -12.52 1.70 -14.74
CA CYS A 187 -11.30 1.31 -15.42
C CYS A 187 -11.62 0.18 -16.42
N LYS A 188 -11.95 0.53 -17.68
CA LYS A 188 -11.49 -0.34 -18.78
C LYS A 188 -10.01 -0.58 -18.48
N LEU A 189 -9.60 -1.82 -18.27
CA LEU A 189 -8.20 -2.22 -18.19
C LEU A 189 -7.50 -1.67 -19.44
N GLN A 190 -7.01 -0.43 -19.38
CA GLN A 190 -6.18 0.13 -20.42
C GLN A 190 -4.84 -0.56 -20.21
N ARG A 191 -4.64 -1.62 -20.98
CA ARG A 191 -3.30 -2.09 -21.32
C ARG A 191 -2.52 -0.84 -21.75
N SER A 192 -1.50 -0.53 -20.97
CA SER A 192 -0.63 0.65 -21.05
C SER A 192 -0.45 1.21 -22.48
N GLU A 193 -0.95 2.42 -22.73
CA GLU A 193 -0.47 3.30 -23.81
C GLU A 193 0.75 4.11 -23.33
N TYR A 194 1.72 3.43 -22.73
CA TYR A 194 3.01 4.02 -22.35
C TYR A 194 4.12 3.03 -22.71
N TYR A 195 4.31 2.81 -24.00
CA TYR A 195 5.57 2.42 -24.66
C TYR A 195 5.30 2.49 -26.19
N GLU A 196 5.54 3.67 -26.76
CA GLU A 196 6.02 3.84 -28.14
C GLU A 196 7.27 4.72 -28.09
#